data_AF-A0A177C5N3-F1
#
_entry.id   AF-A0A177C5N3-F1
#
_cell.length_a   1.000
_cell.length_b   1.000
_cell.length_c   1.000
_cell.angle_alpha   90.00
_cell.angle_beta   90.00
_cell.angle_gamma   90.00
#
_symmetry.space_group_name_H-M   'P 1'
#
loop_
_entity.id
_entity.type
_entity.pdbx_description
1 polymer ?
#
loop_
_entity_poly.entity_id
_entity_poly.type
_entity_poly.pdbx_seq_one_letter_code
_entity_poly.pdbx_strand_id
1 'polypeptide(L)'
;MSSSQAQDRLPDHVRNDIYAALLSGSGIRNIEDTLNHQMQATGFKATLKAYVNHLLRVEGVATFPEIMAKVEAKVLHDTQAAKNKDAANGVNGVNGHSSEGDDYNLALPTSVSKEGAKAVLKELDKVCDITAEEK
;
A
#
# COMPACT_ATOMS: atom_id res chain seq x y z
N MET A 1 3.21 6.74 -9.10
CA MET A 1 1.87 7.29 -9.39
C MET A 1 1.42 7.97 -8.11
N SER A 2 1.60 9.28 -8.01
CA SER A 2 1.14 10.06 -6.83
C SER A 2 -0.38 10.16 -6.85
N SER A 3 -1.03 10.24 -5.68
CA SER A 3 -2.47 10.51 -5.53
C SER A 3 -2.93 11.71 -6.37
N SER A 4 -2.07 12.73 -6.48
CA SER A 4 -2.29 13.92 -7.32
C SER A 4 -2.40 13.60 -8.81
N GLN A 5 -1.64 12.61 -9.30
CA GLN A 5 -1.69 12.21 -10.71
C GLN A 5 -2.96 11.43 -11.07
N ALA A 6 -3.63 10.81 -10.09
CA ALA A 6 -4.93 10.17 -10.29
C ALA A 6 -6.09 11.19 -10.21
N GLN A 7 -5.96 12.19 -9.34
CA GLN A 7 -6.94 13.28 -9.19
C GLN A 7 -7.05 14.16 -10.44
N ASP A 8 -5.93 14.39 -11.15
CA ASP A 8 -5.92 15.17 -12.40
C ASP A 8 -6.55 14.46 -13.61
N ARG A 9 -6.80 13.15 -13.55
CA ARG A 9 -7.28 12.36 -14.71
C ARG A 9 -8.78 12.14 -14.76
N LEU A 10 -9.48 12.26 -13.64
CA LEU A 10 -10.93 12.05 -13.55
C LEU A 10 -11.60 13.27 -12.92
N PRO A 11 -12.65 13.85 -13.55
CA PRO A 11 -13.43 14.93 -12.96
C PRO A 11 -13.98 14.55 -11.58
N ASP A 12 -14.09 15.53 -10.67
CA ASP A 12 -14.54 15.27 -9.29
C ASP A 12 -15.93 14.62 -9.22
N HIS A 13 -16.86 15.03 -10.10
CA HIS A 13 -18.21 14.45 -10.15
C HIS A 13 -18.17 12.96 -10.53
N VAL A 14 -17.37 12.57 -11.52
CA VAL A 14 -17.21 11.16 -11.93
C VAL A 14 -16.64 10.33 -10.78
N ARG A 15 -15.65 10.86 -10.05
CA ARG A 15 -15.11 10.18 -8.87
C ARG A 15 -16.19 9.95 -7.81
N ASN A 16 -16.99 10.98 -7.52
CA ASN A 16 -18.07 10.89 -6.55
C ASN A 16 -19.15 9.88 -6.98
N ASP A 17 -19.52 9.85 -8.26
CA ASP A 17 -20.48 8.90 -8.80
C ASP A 17 -19.98 7.46 -8.68
N ILE A 18 -18.70 7.21 -9.00
CA ILE A 18 -18.05 5.90 -8.82
C ILE A 18 -18.04 5.50 -7.34
N TYR A 19 -17.68 6.41 -6.43
CA TYR A 19 -17.69 6.12 -4.99
C TYR A 19 -19.10 5.80 -4.49
N ALA A 20 -20.10 6.58 -4.90
CA ALA A 20 -21.50 6.34 -4.53
C ALA A 20 -21.99 4.98 -5.06
N ALA A 21 -21.67 4.63 -6.30
CA ALA A 21 -22.02 3.35 -6.89
C ALA A 21 -21.35 2.18 -6.15
N LEU A 22 -20.03 2.24 -5.92
CA LEU A 22 -19.29 1.22 -5.17
C LEU A 22 -19.76 1.07 -3.72
N LEU A 23 -20.18 2.17 -3.09
CA LEU A 23 -20.70 2.21 -1.72
C LEU A 23 -22.12 1.64 -1.62
N SER A 24 -22.96 1.88 -2.62
CA SER A 24 -24.33 1.33 -2.68
C SER A 24 -24.36 -0.20 -2.83
N GLY A 25 -23.30 -0.78 -3.41
CA GLY A 25 -23.09 -2.21 -3.53
C GLY A 25 -22.16 -2.78 -2.47
N SER A 26 -21.59 -3.96 -2.76
CA SER A 26 -20.53 -4.57 -1.93
C SER A 26 -19.12 -4.23 -2.42
N GLY A 27 -18.97 -3.32 -3.39
CA GLY A 27 -17.72 -3.06 -4.09
C GLY A 27 -16.58 -2.67 -3.16
N ILE A 28 -16.78 -1.65 -2.32
CA ILE A 28 -15.78 -1.21 -1.34
C ILE A 28 -15.39 -2.35 -0.41
N ARG A 29 -16.37 -3.08 0.12
CA ARG A 29 -16.13 -4.20 1.03
C ARG A 29 -15.34 -5.33 0.38
N ASN A 30 -15.64 -5.69 -0.87
CA ASN A 30 -14.92 -6.74 -1.60
C ASN A 30 -13.45 -6.35 -1.85
N ILE A 31 -13.19 -5.07 -2.17
CA ILE A 31 -11.84 -4.53 -2.34
C ILE A 31 -11.08 -4.59 -1.02
N GLU A 32 -11.71 -4.13 0.07
CA GLU A 32 -11.13 -4.16 1.42
C GLU A 32 -10.82 -5.59 1.88
N ASP A 33 -11.75 -6.53 1.69
CA ASP A 33 -11.56 -7.94 2.04
C ASP A 33 -10.39 -8.55 1.28
N THR A 34 -10.26 -8.23 -0.02
CA THR A 34 -9.13 -8.70 -0.85
C THR A 34 -7.81 -8.13 -0.36
N LEU A 35 -7.72 -6.81 -0.15
CA LEU A 35 -6.51 -6.16 0.37
C LEU A 35 -6.14 -6.70 1.76
N ASN A 36 -7.12 -6.86 2.64
CA ASN A 36 -6.95 -7.41 3.98
C ASN A 36 -6.38 -8.82 3.93
N HIS A 37 -6.99 -9.70 3.12
CA HIS A 37 -6.54 -11.06 2.92
C HIS A 37 -5.09 -11.12 2.42
N GLN A 38 -4.74 -10.32 1.42
CA GLN A 38 -3.39 -10.31 0.85
C GLN A 38 -2.34 -9.77 1.85
N MET A 39 -2.66 -8.71 2.59
CA MET A 39 -1.78 -8.18 3.64
C MET A 39 -1.59 -9.17 4.80
N GLN A 40 -2.59 -9.99 5.09
CA GLN A 40 -2.48 -11.04 6.10
C GLN A 40 -1.65 -12.23 5.58
N ALA A 41 -1.94 -12.70 4.36
CA ALA A 41 -1.27 -13.83 3.74
C ALA A 41 0.24 -13.60 3.54
N THR A 42 0.63 -12.35 3.27
CA THR A 42 2.04 -11.94 3.14
C THR A 42 2.76 -11.72 4.47
N GLY A 43 2.05 -11.84 5.60
CA GLY A 43 2.60 -11.54 6.93
C GLY A 43 2.79 -10.05 7.22
N PHE A 44 2.48 -9.15 6.26
CA PHE A 44 2.69 -7.71 6.41
C PHE A 44 2.02 -7.14 7.67
N LYS A 45 0.79 -7.58 7.98
CA LYS A 45 0.08 -7.15 9.21
C LYS A 45 0.80 -7.58 10.49
N ALA A 46 1.42 -8.76 10.50
CA ALA A 46 2.16 -9.26 11.65
C ALA A 46 3.46 -8.46 11.85
N THR A 47 4.20 -8.20 10.77
CA THR A 47 5.43 -7.37 10.80
C THR A 47 5.12 -5.95 11.22
N LEU A 48 4.04 -5.35 10.70
CA LEU A 48 3.59 -4.02 11.10
C LEU A 48 3.28 -3.96 12.60
N LYS A 49 2.53 -4.95 13.13
CA LYS A 49 2.24 -5.04 14.56
C LYS A 49 3.52 -5.16 15.39
N ALA A 50 4.49 -5.94 14.93
CA ALA A 50 5.77 -6.10 15.62
C ALA A 50 6.56 -4.78 15.65
N TYR A 51 6.59 -4.04 14.55
CA TYR A 51 7.21 -2.71 14.50
C TYR A 51 6.51 -1.69 15.41
N VAL A 52 5.17 -1.65 15.41
CA VAL A 52 4.42 -0.76 16.33
C VAL A 52 4.74 -1.10 17.79
N ASN A 53 4.84 -2.39 18.14
CA ASN A 53 5.25 -2.78 19.49
C ASN A 53 6.69 -2.35 19.81
N HIS A 54 7.59 -2.38 18.83
CA HIS A 54 8.95 -1.85 18.98
C HIS A 54 8.93 -0.34 19.25
N LEU A 55 8.15 0.43 18.49
CA LEU A 55 7.99 1.87 18.72
C LEU A 55 7.48 2.19 20.13
N LEU A 56 6.48 1.43 20.60
CA LEU A 56 5.88 1.61 21.92
C LEU A 56 6.83 1.23 23.06
N ARG A 57 7.61 0.15 22.91
CA ARG A 57 8.40 -0.43 24.00
C ARG A 57 9.86 0.04 24.06
N VAL A 58 10.47 0.24 22.89
CA VAL A 58 11.90 0.53 22.77
C VAL A 58 12.12 2.02 22.56
N GLU A 59 11.41 2.60 21.59
CA GLU A 59 11.56 4.03 21.26
C GLU A 59 10.74 4.96 22.17
N GLY A 60 9.87 4.40 23.02
CA GLY A 60 9.04 5.17 23.95
C GLY A 60 8.00 6.08 23.28
N VAL A 61 7.68 5.86 22.00
CA VAL A 61 6.70 6.65 21.26
C VAL A 61 5.31 6.28 21.75
N ALA A 62 4.65 7.16 22.48
CA ALA A 62 3.40 6.83 23.17
C ALA A 62 2.15 7.45 22.53
N THR A 63 2.29 8.36 21.57
CA THR A 63 1.15 9.04 20.95
C THR A 63 0.79 8.44 19.59
N PHE A 64 -0.52 8.30 19.33
CA PHE A 64 -1.00 7.77 18.05
C PHE A 64 -0.50 8.56 16.82
N PRO A 65 -0.49 9.91 16.81
CA PRO A 65 0.02 10.66 15.66
C PRO A 65 1.50 10.40 15.37
N GLU A 66 2.34 10.30 16.40
CA GLU A 66 3.77 10.01 16.23
C GLU A 66 4.02 8.58 15.72
N ILE A 67 3.25 7.61 16.22
CA ILE A 67 3.30 6.23 15.73
C ILE A 67 2.93 6.18 14.25
N MET A 68 1.82 6.82 13.86
CA MET A 68 1.38 6.87 12.47
C MET A 68 2.44 7.49 11.57
N ALA A 69 2.99 8.65 11.95
CA ALA A 69 4.05 9.31 11.18
C ALA A 69 5.29 8.41 10.99
N LYS A 70 5.72 7.70 12.03
CA LYS A 70 6.87 6.78 11.97
C LYS A 70 6.58 5.52 11.14
N VAL A 71 5.37 4.97 11.24
CA VAL A 71 4.94 3.83 10.44
C VAL A 71 4.87 4.21 8.96
N GLU A 72 4.23 5.32 8.63
CA GLU A 72 4.11 5.82 7.25
C GLU A 72 5.47 6.08 6.63
N ALA A 73 6.36 6.77 7.36
CA ALA A 73 7.72 7.04 6.91
C ALA A 73 8.49 5.74 6.62
N LYS A 74 8.37 4.74 7.50
CA LYS A 74 9.05 3.44 7.32
C LYS A 74 8.48 2.63 6.16
N VAL A 75 7.16 2.54 6.03
CA VAL A 75 6.52 1.85 4.90
C VAL A 75 6.94 2.49 3.58
N LEU A 76 6.95 3.83 3.51
CA LEU A 76 7.37 4.55 2.31
C LEU A 76 8.84 4.27 1.98
N HIS A 77 9.73 4.39 2.96
CA HIS A 77 11.16 4.14 2.83
C HIS A 77 11.44 2.71 2.34
N ASP A 78 10.91 1.70 3.04
CA ASP A 78 11.19 0.30 2.75
C ASP A 78 10.59 -0.11 1.39
N THR A 79 9.42 0.42 1.03
CA THR A 79 8.80 0.19 -0.29
C THR A 79 9.62 0.81 -1.42
N GLN A 80 10.19 2.00 -1.22
CA GLN A 80 11.07 2.63 -2.21
C GLN A 80 12.39 1.86 -2.35
N ALA A 81 12.98 1.45 -1.23
CA ALA A 81 14.20 0.65 -1.20
C ALA A 81 14.01 -0.70 -1.92
N ALA A 82 12.87 -1.37 -1.71
CA ALA A 82 12.55 -2.63 -2.41
C ALA A 82 12.44 -2.44 -3.93
N LYS A 83 11.76 -1.37 -4.39
CA LYS A 83 11.64 -1.06 -5.83
C LYS A 83 12.98 -0.78 -6.49
N ASN A 84 13.90 -0.11 -5.78
CA ASN A 84 15.22 0.21 -6.30
C ASN A 84 16.13 -1.05 -6.37
N LYS A 85 15.97 -2.00 -5.44
CA LYS A 85 16.68 -3.29 -5.46
C LYS A 85 16.27 -4.14 -6.67
N ASP A 86 14.99 -4.17 -7.03
CA ASP A 86 14.51 -4.93 -8.20
C ASP A 86 14.97 -4.33 -9.55
N ALA A 87 15.30 -3.04 -9.59
CA ALA A 87 15.82 -2.35 -10.78
C ALA A 87 17.34 -2.54 -10.97
N ALA A 88 18.08 -2.87 -9.91
CA ALA A 88 19.53 -3.02 -9.90
C ALA A 88 19.95 -4.50 -9.95
N ASN A 89 19.63 -5.18 -11.06
CA ASN A 89 20.33 -6.42 -11.41
C ASN A 89 21.75 -6.09 -11.85
N GLY A 90 22.66 -5.92 -10.88
CA GLY A 90 24.08 -5.82 -11.14
C GLY A 90 24.83 -4.97 -10.12
N VAL A 91 25.86 -5.60 -9.54
CA VAL A 91 26.97 -5.03 -8.76
C VAL A 91 26.80 -5.09 -7.24
N ASN A 92 27.57 -6.02 -6.64
CA ASN A 92 27.97 -6.06 -5.24
C ASN A 92 28.31 -4.66 -4.70
N GLY A 93 27.55 -4.21 -3.70
CA GLY A 93 27.83 -2.99 -2.95
C GLY A 93 27.59 -3.23 -1.46
N VAL A 94 28.64 -3.69 -0.79
CA VAL A 94 28.77 -3.69 0.67
C VAL A 94 28.62 -2.24 1.15
N ASN A 95 27.49 -1.91 1.77
CA ASN A 95 27.48 -0.94 2.86
C ASN A 95 26.31 -1.23 3.80
N GLY A 96 26.49 -2.28 4.60
CA GLY A 96 25.65 -2.56 5.75
C GLY A 96 25.88 -1.51 6.82
N HIS A 97 25.02 -0.50 6.84
CA HIS A 97 24.65 0.14 8.10
C HIS A 97 23.29 -0.43 8.51
N SER A 98 23.30 -1.70 8.88
CA SER A 98 22.19 -2.30 9.63
C SER A 98 22.26 -1.72 11.04
N SER A 99 21.68 -0.53 11.19
CA SER A 99 21.24 -0.07 12.50
C SER A 99 20.27 -1.11 13.05
N GLU A 100 20.27 -1.33 14.36
CA GLU A 100 19.50 -2.35 15.10
C GLU A 100 17.96 -2.27 14.95
N GLY A 101 17.44 -1.57 13.94
CA GLY A 101 16.02 -1.50 13.54
C GLY A 101 15.69 -2.10 12.16
N ASP A 102 16.64 -2.82 11.54
CA ASP A 102 16.49 -3.46 10.21
C ASP A 102 15.67 -4.78 10.25
N ASP A 103 15.27 -5.24 11.44
CA ASP A 103 14.50 -6.49 11.62
C ASP A 103 13.06 -6.42 11.11
N TYR A 104 12.51 -5.22 10.92
CA TYR A 104 11.14 -5.02 10.48
C TYR A 104 11.09 -4.50 9.05
N ASN A 105 11.03 -5.38 8.05
CA ASN A 105 10.81 -4.95 6.68
C ASN A 105 9.32 -4.62 6.45
N LEU A 106 9.00 -3.33 6.28
CA LEU A 106 7.64 -2.85 6.00
C LEU A 106 7.45 -2.45 4.53
N ALA A 107 8.22 -3.01 3.61
CA ALA A 107 7.97 -2.85 2.19
C ALA A 107 6.59 -3.42 1.82
N LEU A 108 5.78 -2.63 1.11
CA LEU A 108 4.47 -3.07 0.66
C LEU A 108 4.63 -4.23 -0.34
N PRO A 109 4.06 -5.41 -0.08
CA PRO A 109 4.24 -6.56 -0.97
C PRO A 109 3.62 -6.29 -2.35
N THR A 110 4.33 -6.63 -3.41
CA THR A 110 3.87 -6.41 -4.79
C THR A 110 2.62 -7.21 -5.13
N SER A 111 2.41 -8.37 -4.49
CA SER A 111 1.19 -9.17 -4.60
C SER A 111 -0.03 -8.42 -4.08
N VAL A 112 0.08 -7.69 -2.97
CA VAL A 112 -1.01 -6.87 -2.40
C VAL A 112 -1.43 -5.80 -3.40
N SER A 113 -0.47 -5.09 -4.00
CA SER A 113 -0.77 -4.06 -5.00
C SER A 113 -1.40 -4.64 -6.27
N LYS A 114 -0.90 -5.78 -6.77
CA LYS A 114 -1.43 -6.43 -7.98
C LYS A 114 -2.85 -6.96 -7.78
N GLU A 115 -3.08 -7.71 -6.71
CA GLU A 115 -4.39 -8.28 -6.42
C GLU A 115 -5.39 -7.20 -5.98
N GLY A 116 -4.94 -6.17 -5.27
CA GLY A 116 -5.74 -4.99 -4.98
C GLY A 116 -6.20 -4.27 -6.24
N ALA A 117 -5.30 -4.04 -7.20
CA ALA A 117 -5.65 -3.43 -8.48
C ALA A 117 -6.66 -4.27 -9.29
N LYS A 118 -6.50 -5.61 -9.28
CA LYS A 118 -7.47 -6.53 -9.91
C LYS A 118 -8.83 -6.48 -9.23
N ALA A 119 -8.87 -6.43 -7.89
CA ALA A 119 -10.11 -6.32 -7.15
C ALA A 119 -10.84 -5.00 -7.46
N VAL A 120 -10.10 -3.88 -7.48
CA VAL A 120 -10.66 -2.59 -7.89
C VAL A 120 -11.23 -2.67 -9.29
N LEU A 121 -10.48 -3.19 -10.27
CA LEU A 121 -10.96 -3.34 -11.65
C LEU A 121 -12.24 -4.17 -11.73
N LYS A 122 -12.25 -5.35 -11.08
CA LYS A 122 -13.40 -6.25 -11.05
C LYS A 122 -14.66 -5.61 -10.44
N GLU A 123 -14.51 -4.77 -9.42
CA GLU A 123 -15.65 -4.07 -8.83
C GLU A 123 -16.06 -2.83 -9.63
N LEU A 124 -15.12 -2.15 -10.30
CA LEU A 124 -15.41 -1.07 -11.24
C LEU A 124 -16.19 -1.56 -12.47
N ASP A 125 -15.83 -2.70 -13.04
CA ASP A 125 -16.54 -3.33 -14.18
C ASP A 125 -18.03 -3.59 -13.90
N LYS A 126 -18.46 -3.61 -12.64
CA LYS A 126 -19.86 -3.80 -12.26
C LYS A 126 -20.66 -2.51 -12.22
N VAL A 127 -19.98 -1.36 -12.13
CA VAL A 127 -20.60 -0.06 -11.87
C VAL A 127 -20.29 0.97 -12.96
N CYS A 128 -19.30 0.71 -13.82
CA CYS A 128 -18.99 1.54 -14.97
C CYS A 128 -18.49 0.71 -16.16
N ASP A 129 -18.73 1.22 -17.37
CA ASP A 129 -18.11 0.70 -18.59
C ASP A 129 -16.71 1.29 -18.74
N ILE A 130 -15.70 0.43 -18.79
CA ILE A 130 -14.31 0.83 -18.97
C ILE A 130 -13.95 0.69 -20.45
N THR A 131 -13.97 1.82 -21.18
CA THR A 131 -13.47 1.87 -22.56
C THR A 131 -12.00 2.26 -22.59
N ALA A 132 -11.14 1.36 -23.06
CA ALA A 132 -9.77 1.70 -23.40
C ALA A 132 -9.73 2.12 -24.88
N GLU A 133 -9.40 3.38 -25.16
CA GLU A 133 -8.98 3.75 -26.51
C GLU A 133 -7.62 3.08 -26.77
N GLU A 134 -7.59 2.07 -27.65
CA GLU A 134 -6.34 1.51 -28.16
C GLU A 134 -5.58 2.63 -28.88
N LYS A 135 -4.39 2.96 -28.38
CA LYS A 135 -3.46 3.89 -29.00
C LYS A 135 -2.36 3.15 -29.74
#